data_AF-A0A4U1JCB9-F1
#
_entry.id   AF-A0A4U1JCB9-F1
#
_cell.length_a   1.000
_cell.length_b   1.000
_cell.length_c   1.000
_cell.angle_alpha   90.00
_cell.angle_beta   90.00
_cell.angle_gamma   90.00
#
_symmetry.space_group_name_H-M   'P 1'
#
loop_
_entity.id
_entity.type
_entity.pdbx_description
1 polymer ?
#
loop_
_entity_poly.entity_id
_entity_poly.type
_entity_poly.pdbx_seq_one_letter_code
_entity_poly.pdbx_strand_id
1 'polypeptide(L)'
;MRTHGACLAFLLTSLAATTAASAAEPAPPMAAYALPSVEGSREVWYGWQTLTIAGASLGVGTVPAVFFGVHPYVWPLSLSGMVFSGPIMHWKHGRVGRGFAVLGMNVGAAGTALGLSLPVACIFEKCDGFYLEYGIAMSYLGALIGVVIDAAALSTYEAPAPRTAQRPPRLVDSLAPVIDVRQGHTVLGVAGAF
;
A
#
# COMPACT_ATOMS: atom_id res chain seq x y z
N MET A 1 -7.14 39.57 -23.04
CA MET A 1 -6.17 38.46 -23.18
C MET A 1 -4.95 38.82 -22.35
N ARG A 2 -4.79 38.22 -21.18
CA ARG A 2 -3.59 38.36 -20.33
C ARG A 2 -3.15 36.95 -19.93
N THR A 3 -2.01 36.53 -20.44
CA THR A 3 -1.33 35.28 -20.11
C THR A 3 -0.51 35.50 -18.83
N HIS A 4 -0.91 34.87 -17.73
CA HIS A 4 -0.04 34.74 -16.57
C HIS A 4 0.63 33.37 -16.62
N GLY A 5 1.90 33.38 -17.04
CA GLY A 5 2.82 32.30 -16.72
C GLY A 5 3.21 32.42 -15.25
N ALA A 6 3.09 31.32 -14.51
CA ALA A 6 3.62 31.21 -13.16
C ALA A 6 4.30 29.85 -12.99
N CYS A 7 5.59 29.96 -12.66
CA CYS A 7 6.57 28.96 -12.28
C CYS A 7 6.03 27.61 -11.77
N LEU A 8 6.33 26.57 -12.55
CA LEU A 8 6.44 25.20 -12.09
C LEU A 8 7.73 25.09 -11.25
N ALA A 9 7.61 25.12 -9.92
CA ALA A 9 8.73 24.86 -9.02
C ALA A 9 8.28 23.96 -7.88
N PHE A 10 9.17 23.02 -7.53
CA PHE A 10 9.14 22.08 -6.41
C PHE A 10 8.44 20.74 -6.61
N LEU A 11 9.17 19.84 -7.27
CA LEU A 11 9.01 18.39 -7.19
C LEU A 11 10.41 17.81 -6.95
N LEU A 12 10.88 17.77 -5.69
CA LEU A 12 12.09 17.05 -5.26
C LEU A 12 12.32 17.18 -3.74
N THR A 13 11.82 16.21 -2.98
CA THR A 13 12.19 15.96 -1.57
C THR A 13 11.81 14.50 -1.28
N SER A 14 12.65 13.59 -0.81
CA SER A 14 14.10 13.51 -0.68
C SER A 14 14.34 12.02 -0.34
N LEU A 15 15.08 11.30 -1.17
CA LEU A 15 15.47 9.91 -0.89
C LEU A 15 16.66 9.97 0.09
N ALA A 16 16.39 9.89 1.39
CA ALA A 16 17.45 9.78 2.39
C ALA A 16 18.06 8.36 2.31
N ALA A 17 19.27 8.27 1.75
CA ALA A 17 20.07 7.06 1.77
C ALA A 17 20.65 6.87 3.19
N THR A 18 20.19 5.84 3.89
CA THR A 18 20.74 5.41 5.17
C THR A 18 22.06 4.69 4.94
N THR A 19 23.19 5.35 5.17
CA THR A 19 24.51 4.70 5.22
C THR A 19 24.66 3.98 6.55
N ALA A 20 24.45 2.66 6.57
CA ALA A 20 24.78 1.82 7.71
C ALA A 20 26.29 1.52 7.71
N ALA A 21 27.00 2.01 8.72
CA ALA A 21 28.38 1.64 8.98
C ALA A 21 28.43 0.18 9.45
N SER A 22 29.14 -0.67 8.71
CA SER A 22 29.38 -2.07 9.08
C SER A 22 30.47 -2.13 10.16
N ALA A 23 30.06 -2.19 11.43
CA ALA A 23 30.95 -2.56 12.51
C ALA A 23 31.21 -4.08 12.45
N ALA A 24 32.48 -4.49 12.57
CA ALA A 24 32.86 -5.89 12.61
C ALA A 24 32.34 -6.56 13.90
N GLU A 25 31.60 -7.65 13.73
CA GLU A 25 30.96 -8.37 14.82
C GLU A 25 31.98 -9.27 15.55
N PRO A 26 32.13 -9.16 16.88
CA PRO A 26 32.99 -10.04 17.66
C PRO A 26 32.46 -11.48 17.65
N ALA A 27 33.37 -12.46 17.57
CA ALA A 27 33.04 -13.86 17.45
C ALA A 27 32.12 -14.37 18.58
N PRO A 28 31.07 -15.17 18.26
CA PRO A 28 30.06 -15.54 19.23
C PRO A 28 30.59 -16.55 20.26
N PRO A 29 30.25 -16.39 21.55
CA PRO A 29 30.46 -17.43 22.54
C PRO A 29 29.63 -18.67 22.18
N MET A 30 30.18 -19.87 22.44
CA MET A 30 29.50 -21.14 22.13
C MET A 30 28.09 -21.16 22.74
N ALA A 31 27.10 -21.20 21.85
CA ALA A 31 25.70 -21.02 22.18
C ALA A 31 25.19 -22.20 23.03
N ALA A 32 24.69 -21.89 24.23
CA ALA A 32 23.68 -22.72 24.86
C ALA A 32 22.56 -22.93 23.83
N TYR A 33 22.13 -24.18 23.64
CA TYR A 33 20.98 -24.51 22.81
C TYR A 33 19.73 -23.84 23.40
N ALA A 34 19.51 -22.58 23.04
CA ALA A 34 18.25 -21.92 23.25
C ALA A 34 17.24 -22.67 22.37
N LEU A 35 16.28 -23.32 23.01
CA LEU A 35 15.11 -23.82 22.30
C LEU A 35 14.57 -22.67 21.45
N PRO A 36 14.21 -22.91 20.16
CA PRO A 36 13.66 -21.87 19.33
C PRO A 36 12.48 -21.27 20.10
N SER A 37 12.63 -20.01 20.52
CA SER A 37 11.51 -19.28 21.08
C SER A 37 10.42 -19.36 20.02
N VAL A 38 9.22 -19.74 20.43
CA VAL A 38 8.04 -19.61 19.57
C VAL A 38 7.90 -18.11 19.37
N GLU A 39 8.55 -17.61 18.33
CA GLU A 39 8.57 -16.20 18.03
C GLU A 39 7.15 -15.88 17.59
N GLY A 40 6.42 -15.21 18.49
CA GLY A 40 5.01 -14.92 18.32
C GLY A 40 4.77 -14.27 16.96
N SER A 41 3.58 -14.48 16.41
CA SER A 41 3.15 -13.86 15.15
C SER A 41 3.52 -12.38 15.15
N ARG A 42 4.44 -11.99 14.26
CA ARG A 42 4.86 -10.60 14.15
C ARG A 42 3.76 -9.82 13.43
N GLU A 43 3.36 -8.71 14.04
CA GLU A 43 2.43 -7.78 13.41
C GLU A 43 3.17 -6.99 12.32
N VAL A 44 2.69 -7.09 11.09
CA VAL A 44 3.23 -6.39 9.92
C VAL A 44 2.26 -5.31 9.49
N TRP A 45 2.75 -4.08 9.45
CA TRP A 45 1.99 -2.92 8.99
C TRP A 45 2.08 -2.76 7.47
N TYR A 46 0.93 -2.64 6.82
CA TYR A 46 0.82 -2.42 5.37
C TYR A 46 0.03 -1.15 5.02
N GLY A 47 -0.24 -0.29 6.00
CA GLY A 47 -0.98 0.97 5.80
C GLY A 47 -0.32 1.92 4.80
N TRP A 48 1.00 1.83 4.62
CA TRP A 48 1.71 2.58 3.59
C TRP A 48 1.20 2.29 2.16
N GLN A 49 0.72 1.06 1.89
CA GLN A 49 0.16 0.68 0.59
C GLN A 49 -1.14 1.45 0.32
N THR A 50 -2.02 1.51 1.33
CA THR A 50 -3.25 2.31 1.29
C THR A 50 -2.93 3.79 1.09
N LEU A 51 -1.98 4.34 1.86
CA LEU A 51 -1.57 5.75 1.78
C LEU A 51 -0.99 6.11 0.41
N THR A 52 -0.22 5.22 -0.21
CA THR A 52 0.34 5.46 -1.55
C THR A 52 -0.75 5.56 -2.61
N ILE A 53 -1.73 4.65 -2.58
CA ILE A 53 -2.87 4.69 -3.52
C ILE A 53 -3.73 5.92 -3.27
N ALA A 54 -4.02 6.23 -2.01
CA ALA A 54 -4.80 7.41 -1.65
C ALA A 54 -4.09 8.71 -2.08
N GLY A 55 -2.79 8.82 -1.85
CA GLY A 55 -1.97 9.96 -2.28
C GLY A 55 -1.93 10.10 -3.80
N ALA A 56 -1.74 9.00 -4.53
CA ALA A 56 -1.80 9.01 -6.00
C ALA A 56 -3.18 9.45 -6.50
N SER A 57 -4.25 8.94 -5.87
CA SER A 57 -5.62 9.30 -6.21
C SER A 57 -5.89 10.78 -5.97
N LEU A 58 -5.47 11.31 -4.82
CA LEU A 58 -5.55 12.74 -4.50
C LEU A 58 -4.77 13.59 -5.51
N GLY A 59 -3.59 13.13 -5.94
CA GLY A 59 -2.80 13.78 -7.00
C GLY A 59 -3.55 13.84 -8.33
N VAL A 60 -4.19 12.74 -8.74
CA VAL A 60 -5.03 12.69 -9.96
C VAL A 60 -6.18 13.68 -9.89
N GLY A 61 -6.74 13.94 -8.70
CA GLY A 61 -7.80 14.94 -8.51
C GLY A 61 -7.30 16.38 -8.48
N THR A 62 -6.29 16.63 -7.66
CA THR A 62 -5.84 17.98 -7.28
C THR A 62 -4.94 18.61 -8.32
N VAL A 63 -4.03 17.85 -8.95
CA VAL A 63 -3.10 18.41 -9.94
C VAL A 63 -3.86 18.97 -11.15
N PRO A 64 -4.77 18.22 -11.82
CA PRO A 64 -5.54 18.80 -12.91
C PRO A 64 -6.43 19.96 -12.47
N ALA A 65 -7.00 19.91 -11.26
CA ALA A 65 -7.82 20.99 -10.73
C ALA A 65 -7.05 22.31 -10.60
N VAL A 66 -5.79 22.25 -10.17
CA VAL A 66 -4.92 23.42 -10.04
C VAL A 66 -4.53 24.01 -11.41
N PHE A 67 -4.26 23.17 -12.41
CA PHE A 67 -3.78 23.64 -13.72
C PHE A 67 -4.89 23.96 -14.73
N PHE A 68 -6.02 23.27 -14.65
CA PHE A 68 -7.07 23.30 -15.67
C PHE A 68 -8.48 23.58 -15.10
N GLY A 69 -8.60 23.78 -13.78
CA GLY A 69 -9.88 23.92 -13.10
C GLY A 69 -10.56 22.59 -12.79
N VAL A 70 -11.61 22.63 -11.98
CA VAL A 70 -12.34 21.43 -11.54
C VAL A 70 -13.13 20.84 -12.70
N HIS A 71 -12.78 19.62 -13.11
CA HIS A 71 -13.51 18.88 -14.14
C HIS A 71 -14.47 17.83 -13.53
N PRO A 72 -15.72 17.73 -14.01
CA PRO A 72 -16.74 16.83 -13.44
C PRO A 72 -16.39 15.34 -13.55
N TYR A 73 -15.44 14.96 -14.41
CA TYR A 73 -15.01 13.57 -14.60
C TYR A 73 -13.74 13.21 -13.82
N VAL A 74 -12.97 14.21 -13.37
CA VAL A 74 -11.71 13.98 -12.65
C VAL A 74 -11.99 13.72 -11.17
N TRP A 75 -12.97 14.43 -10.58
CA TRP A 75 -13.32 14.27 -9.17
C TRP A 75 -13.83 12.87 -8.81
N PRO A 76 -14.73 12.20 -9.56
CA PRO A 76 -15.24 10.88 -9.18
C PRO A 76 -14.14 9.83 -9.29
N LEU A 77 -13.26 9.96 -10.30
CA LEU A 77 -12.13 9.07 -10.49
C LEU A 77 -11.15 9.15 -9.32
N SER A 78 -10.71 10.36 -8.98
CA SER A 78 -9.82 10.61 -7.83
C SER A 78 -10.45 10.18 -6.50
N LEU A 79 -11.72 10.54 -6.26
CA LEU A 79 -12.41 10.16 -5.03
C LEU A 79 -12.60 8.64 -4.93
N SER A 80 -12.92 7.97 -6.05
CA SER A 80 -13.05 6.50 -6.06
C SER A 80 -11.75 5.82 -5.67
N GLY A 81 -10.61 6.27 -6.20
CA GLY A 81 -9.31 5.74 -5.82
C GLY A 81 -9.02 5.90 -4.32
N MET A 82 -9.38 7.05 -3.74
CA MET A 82 -9.29 7.26 -2.28
C MET A 82 -10.20 6.30 -1.50
N VAL A 83 -11.48 6.22 -1.87
CA VAL A 83 -12.48 5.39 -1.18
C VAL A 83 -12.13 3.91 -1.23
N PHE A 84 -11.65 3.42 -2.38
CA PHE A 84 -11.36 2.00 -2.61
C PHE A 84 -9.93 1.58 -2.23
N SER A 85 -9.03 2.52 -1.95
CA SER A 85 -7.62 2.22 -1.58
C SER A 85 -7.51 1.22 -0.42
N GLY A 86 -8.19 1.50 0.69
CA GLY A 86 -8.21 0.65 1.88
C GLY A 86 -8.91 -0.70 1.65
N PRO A 87 -10.17 -0.73 1.18
CA PRO A 87 -10.92 -1.97 0.97
C PRO A 87 -10.17 -2.99 0.09
N ILE A 88 -9.59 -2.53 -1.02
CA ILE A 88 -8.81 -3.39 -1.92
C ILE A 88 -7.61 -3.99 -1.17
N MET A 89 -6.92 -3.21 -0.35
CA MET A 89 -5.78 -3.70 0.44
C MET A 89 -6.21 -4.71 1.49
N HIS A 90 -7.32 -4.51 2.20
CA HIS A 90 -7.84 -5.51 3.14
C HIS A 90 -8.17 -6.83 2.44
N TRP A 91 -8.84 -6.76 1.29
CA TRP A 91 -9.20 -7.93 0.50
C TRP A 91 -7.98 -8.69 -0.02
N LYS A 92 -6.97 -7.97 -0.50
CA LYS A 92 -5.67 -8.56 -0.91
C LYS A 92 -5.01 -9.36 0.21
N HIS A 93 -5.17 -8.92 1.46
CA HIS A 93 -4.63 -9.62 2.63
C HIS A 93 -5.64 -10.57 3.31
N GLY A 94 -6.68 -11.02 2.59
CA GLY A 94 -7.64 -12.01 3.09
C GLY A 94 -8.65 -11.50 4.12
N ARG A 95 -8.76 -10.18 4.34
CA ARG A 95 -9.61 -9.58 5.36
C ARG A 95 -10.87 -8.95 4.78
N VAL A 96 -11.73 -9.81 4.24
CA VAL A 96 -12.96 -9.41 3.55
C VAL A 96 -13.87 -8.54 4.42
N GLY A 97 -14.12 -8.95 5.67
CA GLY A 97 -14.96 -8.20 6.61
C GLY A 97 -14.43 -6.81 6.95
N ARG A 98 -13.11 -6.68 7.19
CA ARG A 98 -12.49 -5.36 7.42
C ARG A 98 -12.57 -4.48 6.18
N GLY A 99 -12.39 -5.06 4.99
CA GLY A 99 -12.51 -4.31 3.74
C GLY A 99 -13.90 -3.69 3.54
N PHE A 100 -14.98 -4.42 3.86
CA PHE A 100 -16.34 -3.85 3.81
C PHE A 100 -16.58 -2.80 4.89
N ALA A 101 -16.06 -2.99 6.11
CA ALA A 101 -16.18 -1.99 7.18
C ALA A 101 -15.49 -0.67 6.78
N VAL A 102 -14.28 -0.74 6.23
CA VAL A 102 -13.54 0.43 5.73
C VAL A 102 -14.23 1.05 4.53
N LEU A 103 -14.80 0.25 3.62
CA LEU A 103 -15.56 0.78 2.49
C LEU A 103 -16.77 1.59 2.97
N GLY A 104 -17.54 1.04 3.91
CA GLY A 104 -18.68 1.72 4.53
C GLY A 104 -18.26 3.01 5.24
N MET A 105 -17.15 2.98 5.97
CA MET A 105 -16.58 4.16 6.63
C MET A 105 -16.17 5.24 5.60
N ASN A 106 -15.45 4.88 4.54
CA ASN A 106 -14.98 5.82 3.54
C ASN A 106 -16.12 6.42 2.71
N VAL A 107 -17.06 5.58 2.24
CA VAL A 107 -18.26 6.03 1.52
C VAL A 107 -19.13 6.88 2.44
N GLY A 108 -19.31 6.46 3.69
CA GLY A 108 -20.05 7.21 4.71
C GLY A 108 -19.42 8.56 5.00
N ALA A 109 -18.11 8.63 5.23
CA ALA A 109 -17.40 9.87 5.52
C ALA A 109 -17.40 10.83 4.32
N ALA A 110 -17.11 10.33 3.11
CA ALA A 110 -17.15 11.15 1.90
C ALA A 110 -18.59 11.63 1.58
N GLY A 111 -19.56 10.72 1.69
CA GLY A 111 -20.97 10.99 1.40
C GLY A 111 -21.63 11.91 2.41
N THR A 112 -21.34 11.76 3.72
CA THR A 112 -21.83 12.69 4.76
C THR A 112 -21.22 14.07 4.60
N ALA A 113 -19.92 14.16 4.30
CA ALA A 113 -19.28 15.45 4.07
C ALA A 113 -19.86 16.17 2.84
N LEU A 114 -20.15 15.45 1.76
CA LEU A 114 -20.84 15.99 0.58
C LEU A 114 -22.31 16.35 0.89
N GLY A 115 -23.01 15.48 1.60
CA GLY A 115 -24.43 15.62 1.91
C GLY A 115 -24.74 16.71 2.93
N LEU A 116 -23.82 17.02 3.85
CA LEU A 116 -23.96 18.10 4.83
C LEU A 116 -23.57 19.46 4.26
N SER A 117 -22.61 19.50 3.33
CA SER A 117 -22.14 20.76 2.72
C SER A 117 -23.17 21.37 1.77
N LEU A 118 -23.88 20.56 0.98
CA LEU A 118 -24.92 21.03 0.05
C LEU A 118 -26.10 21.81 0.69
N PRO A 119 -26.78 21.31 1.73
CA PRO A 119 -27.88 22.03 2.37
C PRO A 119 -27.39 23.24 3.17
N VAL A 120 -26.25 23.14 3.85
CA VAL A 120 -25.65 24.28 4.57
C VAL A 120 -25.35 25.42 3.59
N ALA A 121 -24.74 25.11 2.47
CA ALA A 121 -24.50 26.04 1.38
C ALA A 121 -25.78 26.76 0.91
N CYS A 122 -26.84 26.00 0.62
CA CYS A 122 -28.09 26.53 0.10
C CYS A 122 -28.93 27.33 1.13
N ILE A 123 -28.70 27.14 2.43
CA ILE A 123 -29.40 27.89 3.48
C ILE A 123 -28.82 29.31 3.62
N PHE A 124 -27.50 29.45 3.46
CA PHE A 124 -26.82 30.72 3.73
C PHE A 124 -26.65 31.60 2.49
N GLU A 125 -26.60 31.04 1.28
CA GLU A 125 -26.45 31.81 0.03
C GLU A 125 -27.22 31.16 -1.14
N LYS A 126 -27.36 31.88 -2.26
CA LYS A 126 -28.04 31.37 -3.46
C LYS A 126 -27.30 30.11 -3.92
N CYS A 127 -28.01 29.01 -4.21
CA CYS A 127 -27.42 27.75 -4.68
C CYS A 127 -26.77 27.90 -6.08
N ASP A 128 -25.67 28.64 -6.18
CA ASP A 128 -24.83 28.74 -7.35
C ASP A 128 -23.73 27.67 -7.33
N GLY A 129 -23.14 27.40 -8.50
CA GLY A 129 -22.23 26.27 -8.72
C GLY A 129 -20.96 26.28 -7.85
N PHE A 130 -20.66 27.39 -7.18
CA PHE A 130 -19.51 27.54 -6.28
C PHE A 130 -19.58 26.59 -5.07
N TYR A 131 -20.79 26.24 -4.62
CA TYR A 131 -20.97 25.35 -3.46
C TYR A 131 -20.75 23.87 -3.74
N LEU A 132 -20.88 23.47 -5.01
CA LEU A 132 -20.50 22.14 -5.43
C LEU A 132 -19.00 21.91 -5.22
N GLU A 133 -18.17 22.94 -5.40
CA GLU A 133 -16.72 22.87 -5.16
C GLU A 133 -16.41 22.65 -3.67
N TYR A 134 -17.10 23.36 -2.76
CA TYR A 134 -17.00 23.10 -1.32
C TYR A 134 -17.44 21.69 -0.96
N GLY A 135 -18.53 21.21 -1.54
CA GLY A 135 -19.00 19.84 -1.30
C GLY A 135 -18.00 18.79 -1.76
N ILE A 136 -17.38 19.01 -2.93
CA ILE A 136 -16.31 18.16 -3.44
C ILE A 136 -15.10 18.21 -2.49
N ALA A 137 -14.67 19.40 -2.06
CA ALA A 137 -13.54 19.56 -1.13
C ALA A 137 -13.81 18.87 0.23
N MET A 138 -15.02 19.02 0.77
CA MET A 138 -15.42 18.34 2.00
C MET A 138 -15.50 16.82 1.83
N SER A 139 -15.94 16.33 0.66
CA SER A 139 -15.93 14.88 0.36
C SER A 139 -14.52 14.30 0.35
N TYR A 140 -13.53 15.04 -0.18
CA TYR A 140 -12.12 14.67 -0.12
C TYR A 140 -11.61 14.65 1.31
N LEU A 141 -11.97 15.64 2.12
CA LEU A 141 -11.58 15.68 3.53
C LEU A 141 -12.15 14.48 4.30
N GLY A 142 -13.43 14.18 4.10
CA GLY A 142 -14.07 12.99 4.70
C GLY A 142 -13.39 11.69 4.30
N ALA A 143 -13.12 11.51 2.99
CA ALA A 143 -12.39 10.35 2.49
C ALA A 143 -10.96 10.26 3.06
N LEU A 144 -10.25 11.38 3.15
CA LEU A 144 -8.89 11.44 3.69
C LEU A 144 -8.86 11.03 5.17
N ILE A 145 -9.81 11.51 5.98
CA ILE A 145 -9.95 11.10 7.38
C ILE A 145 -10.16 9.58 7.46
N GLY A 146 -11.05 9.03 6.62
CA GLY A 146 -11.28 7.58 6.56
C GLY A 146 -10.02 6.79 6.21
N VAL A 147 -9.25 7.25 5.21
CA VAL A 147 -7.96 6.65 4.82
C VAL A 147 -6.95 6.70 5.97
N VAL A 148 -6.85 7.82 6.70
CA VAL A 148 -5.92 7.96 7.82
C VAL A 148 -6.27 6.99 8.95
N ILE A 149 -7.56 6.89 9.29
CA ILE A 149 -8.05 5.94 10.30
C ILE A 149 -7.73 4.50 9.88
N ASP A 150 -8.01 4.15 8.62
CA ASP A 150 -7.73 2.83 8.08
C ASP A 150 -6.23 2.47 8.13
N ALA A 151 -5.38 3.37 7.63
CA ALA A 151 -3.94 3.18 7.60
C ALA A 151 -3.33 3.06 9.00
N ALA A 152 -3.83 3.85 9.97
CA ALA A 152 -3.30 3.88 11.32
C ALA A 152 -3.80 2.72 12.20
N ALA A 153 -5.08 2.36 12.10
CA ALA A 153 -5.72 1.47 13.08
C ALA A 153 -6.06 0.08 12.54
N LEU A 154 -6.27 -0.08 11.23
CA LEU A 154 -6.82 -1.32 10.67
C LEU A 154 -5.83 -2.07 9.77
N SER A 155 -4.77 -1.38 9.34
CA SER A 155 -3.80 -1.86 8.35
C SER A 155 -2.62 -2.63 8.94
N THR A 156 -2.90 -3.57 9.84
CA THR A 156 -1.90 -4.52 10.37
C THR A 156 -2.36 -5.97 10.21
N TYR A 157 -1.44 -6.88 9.88
CA TYR A 157 -1.72 -8.32 9.88
C TYR A 157 -0.66 -9.10 10.64
N GLU A 158 -1.07 -10.23 11.19
CA GLU A 158 -0.13 -11.22 11.71
C GLU A 158 0.50 -11.95 10.53
N ALA A 159 1.80 -11.74 10.33
CA ALA A 159 2.53 -12.57 9.39
C ALA A 159 2.45 -14.02 9.88
N PRO A 160 2.20 -14.99 8.97
CA PRO A 160 2.36 -16.40 9.33
C PRO A 160 3.72 -16.56 9.99
N ALA A 161 3.75 -17.24 11.14
CA ALA A 161 5.01 -17.59 11.78
C ALA A 161 5.93 -18.11 10.69
N PRO A 162 7.21 -17.68 10.64
CA PRO A 162 8.15 -18.20 9.68
C PRO A 162 7.97 -19.71 9.76
N ARG A 163 7.50 -20.33 8.67
CA ARG A 163 7.70 -21.75 8.54
C ARG A 163 9.22 -21.80 8.54
N THR A 164 9.83 -22.06 9.70
CA THR A 164 11.14 -22.67 9.76
C THR A 164 11.00 -23.70 8.68
N ALA A 165 11.77 -23.52 7.59
CA ALA A 165 11.78 -24.51 6.56
C ALA A 165 12.13 -25.76 7.34
N GLN A 166 11.13 -26.56 7.69
CA GLN A 166 11.27 -27.97 7.88
C GLN A 166 11.78 -28.31 6.53
N ARG A 167 13.10 -28.24 6.39
CA ARG A 167 13.87 -28.75 5.29
C ARG A 167 13.26 -30.13 5.21
N PRO A 168 12.36 -30.40 4.22
CA PRO A 168 11.76 -31.71 4.15
C PRO A 168 12.95 -32.65 4.24
N PRO A 169 12.93 -33.66 5.13
CA PRO A 169 14.09 -34.52 5.35
C PRO A 169 14.61 -34.84 3.96
N ARG A 170 15.78 -34.28 3.63
CA ARG A 170 16.26 -34.28 2.25
C ARG A 170 16.66 -35.71 2.01
N LEU A 171 15.71 -36.50 1.55
CA LEU A 171 15.92 -37.90 1.19
C LEU A 171 16.86 -37.98 -0.03
N VAL A 172 17.10 -36.84 -0.68
CA VAL A 172 18.08 -36.61 -1.75
C VAL A 172 18.45 -35.13 -1.72
N ASP A 173 19.66 -34.82 -1.26
CA ASP A 173 20.16 -33.45 -1.07
C ASP A 173 20.46 -32.76 -2.41
N SER A 174 20.63 -33.56 -3.48
CA SER A 174 20.84 -33.15 -4.85
C SER A 174 20.59 -34.37 -5.74
N LEU A 175 19.80 -34.24 -6.80
CA LEU A 175 19.78 -35.17 -7.94
C LEU A 175 20.06 -34.30 -9.17
N ALA A 176 21.26 -34.39 -9.71
CA ALA A 176 21.69 -33.70 -10.91
C ALA A 176 21.81 -34.73 -12.05
N PRO A 177 21.14 -34.53 -13.20
CA PRO A 177 21.42 -35.34 -14.37
C PRO A 177 22.87 -35.12 -14.81
N VAL A 178 23.60 -36.20 -15.04
CA VAL A 178 24.98 -36.15 -15.55
C VAL A 178 24.98 -36.75 -16.95
N ILE A 179 25.51 -35.98 -17.89
CA ILE A 179 25.75 -36.42 -19.26
C ILE A 179 27.27 -36.46 -19.44
N ASP A 180 27.84 -37.66 -19.57
CA ASP A 180 29.25 -37.85 -19.94
C ASP A 180 29.32 -38.28 -21.41
N VAL A 181 30.01 -37.49 -22.24
CA VAL A 181 30.20 -37.75 -23.67
C VAL A 181 31.68 -38.01 -23.90
N ARG A 182 32.01 -39.25 -24.27
CA ARG A 182 33.37 -39.68 -24.62
C ARG A 182 33.41 -40.22 -26.05
N GLN A 183 34.59 -40.26 -26.65
CA GLN A 183 34.74 -40.81 -28.00
C GLN A 183 34.34 -42.30 -28.00
N GLY A 184 33.23 -42.62 -28.69
CA GLY A 184 32.70 -43.97 -28.81
C GLY A 184 31.58 -44.36 -27.83
N HIS A 185 31.19 -43.50 -26.87
CA HIS A 185 30.03 -43.75 -26.00
C HIS A 185 29.46 -42.47 -25.35
N THR A 186 28.16 -42.52 -25.04
CA THR A 186 27.44 -41.47 -24.30
C THR A 186 26.76 -42.12 -23.12
N VAL A 187 27.01 -41.60 -21.91
CA VAL A 187 26.40 -42.08 -20.67
C VAL A 187 25.45 -41.01 -20.15
N LEU A 188 24.20 -41.41 -19.93
CA LEU A 188 23.19 -40.62 -19.26
C LEU A 188 22.97 -41.22 -17.87
N GLY A 189 23.19 -40.42 -16.82
CA GLY A 189 23.07 -40.86 -15.44
C GLY A 189 22.50 -39.78 -14.53
N VAL A 190 22.40 -40.11 -13.25
CA VAL A 190 21.99 -39.18 -12.20
C VAL A 190 23.01 -39.24 -11.08
N ALA A 191 23.58 -38.10 -10.71
CA ALA A 191 24.49 -37.96 -9.58
C ALA A 191 23.78 -37.22 -8.44
N GLY A 192 24.08 -37.58 -7.20
CA GLY A 192 23.43 -36.97 -6.05
C GLY A 192 24.12 -37.27 -4.73
N ALA A 193 23.75 -36.50 -3.71
CA ALA A 193 24.04 -36.82 -2.32
C ALA A 193 22.80 -37.53 -1.75
N PHE A 194 22.96 -38.81 -1.44
CA PHE A 194 21.94 -39.69 -0.85
C PHE A 194 22.20 -39.87 0.65
#